data_AF-A0AAU3QE32-F1
#
_entry.id   AF-A0AAU3QE32-F1
#
_cell.length_a   1.000
_cell.length_b   1.000
_cell.length_c   1.000
_cell.angle_alpha   90.00
_cell.angle_beta   90.00
_cell.angle_gamma   90.00
#
_symmetry.space_group_name_H-M   'P 1'
#
loop_
_entity.id
_entity.type
_entity.pdbx_description
1 polymer ?
#
loop_
_entity_poly.entity_id
_entity_poly.type
_entity_poly.pdbx_seq_one_letter_code
_entity_poly.pdbx_strand_id
1 'polypeptide(L)'
;MSETAPVKQQSTAAFHGQAVASFGVAMGAVALGIYFLDADAWVRGFLAIGVLYLVTSCFTLAKVIRDRQEAGQIVSRVDQARLEKILAEHDPFQKL
;
A
#
# COMPACT_ATOMS: atom_id res chain seq x y z
N MET A 1 15.66 -14.47 23.83
CA MET A 1 14.47 -13.88 23.19
C MET A 1 14.91 -13.31 21.87
N SER A 2 14.60 -13.98 20.77
CA SER A 2 15.05 -13.58 19.44
C SER A 2 14.23 -12.37 18.99
N GLU A 3 14.81 -11.18 19.09
CA GLU A 3 14.23 -9.94 18.60
C GLU A 3 14.35 -9.92 17.07
N THR A 4 13.36 -10.47 16.38
CA THR A 4 13.26 -10.29 14.93
C THR A 4 12.76 -8.88 14.67
N ALA A 5 13.68 -7.92 14.59
CA ALA A 5 13.38 -6.59 14.08
C ALA A 5 12.64 -6.74 12.74
N PRO A 6 11.50 -6.07 12.53
CA PRO A 6 10.77 -6.20 11.28
C PRO A 6 11.63 -5.63 10.16
N VAL A 7 12.17 -6.50 9.32
CA VAL A 7 12.93 -6.12 8.13
C VAL A 7 11.98 -5.31 7.25
N LYS A 8 12.18 -4.00 7.19
CA LYS A 8 11.42 -3.11 6.31
C LYS A 8 11.87 -3.40 4.87
N GLN A 9 11.16 -4.32 4.22
CA GLN A 9 11.47 -4.73 2.85
C GLN A 9 11.10 -3.58 1.90
N GLN A 10 12.07 -2.72 1.59
CA GLN A 10 11.89 -1.65 0.62
C GLN A 10 11.94 -2.25 -0.78
N SER A 11 10.88 -2.04 -1.55
CA SER A 11 10.86 -2.39 -2.96
C SER A 11 11.89 -1.55 -3.72
N THR A 12 12.73 -2.21 -4.52
CA THR A 12 13.73 -1.54 -5.37
C THR A 12 13.04 -0.64 -6.39
N ALA A 13 13.65 0.49 -6.74
CA ALA A 13 13.12 1.44 -7.73
C ALA A 13 12.74 0.77 -9.07
N ALA A 14 13.49 -0.27 -9.48
CA ALA A 14 13.20 -1.07 -10.66
C ALA A 14 11.84 -1.80 -10.57
N PHE A 15 11.49 -2.39 -9.42
CA PHE A 15 10.22 -3.09 -9.23
C PHE A 15 9.03 -2.12 -9.23
N HIS A 16 9.23 -0.91 -8.68
CA HIS A 16 8.22 0.13 -8.77
C HIS A 16 7.97 0.56 -10.21
N GLY A 17 9.03 0.80 -10.99
CA GLY A 17 8.93 1.13 -12.41
C GLY A 17 8.22 0.04 -13.22
N GLN A 18 8.56 -1.22 -13.00
CA GLN A 18 7.87 -2.36 -13.62
C GLN A 18 6.37 -2.36 -13.29
N ALA A 19 6.01 -2.18 -12.01
CA ALA A 19 4.60 -2.20 -11.61
C ALA A 19 3.78 -1.09 -12.31
N VAL A 20 4.34 0.12 -12.42
CA VAL A 20 3.70 1.24 -13.14
C VAL A 20 3.57 0.94 -14.63
N ALA A 21 4.62 0.38 -15.25
CA ALA A 21 4.59 -0.01 -16.65
C ALA A 21 3.55 -1.11 -16.93
N SER A 22 3.52 -2.17 -16.11
CA SER A 22 2.54 -3.26 -16.23
C SER A 22 1.11 -2.76 -16.06
N PHE A 23 0.87 -1.85 -15.11
CA PHE A 23 -0.43 -1.22 -14.94
C PHE A 23 -0.84 -0.40 -16.19
N GLY A 24 0.08 0.38 -16.75
CA GLY A 24 -0.15 1.12 -18.00
C GLY A 24 -0.50 0.21 -19.18
N VAL A 25 0.24 -0.89 -19.35
CA VAL A 25 -0.04 -1.89 -20.40
C VAL A 25 -1.42 -2.53 -20.20
N ALA A 26 -1.76 -2.93 -18.98
CA ALA A 26 -3.06 -3.54 -18.68
C ALA A 26 -4.21 -2.56 -18.95
N MET A 27 -4.07 -1.30 -18.53
CA MET A 27 -5.08 -0.27 -18.76
C MET A 27 -5.24 0.05 -20.26
N GLY A 28 -4.13 0.09 -21.00
CA GLY A 28 -4.16 0.23 -22.46
C GLY A 28 -4.83 -0.95 -23.15
N ALA A 29 -4.53 -2.19 -22.72
CA ALA A 29 -5.16 -3.39 -23.27
C ALA A 29 -6.68 -3.41 -23.05
N VAL A 30 -7.15 -3.00 -21.87
CA VAL A 30 -8.60 -2.88 -21.60
C VAL A 30 -9.23 -1.79 -22.45
N ALA A 31 -8.59 -0.62 -22.57
CA ALA A 31 -9.09 0.49 -23.39
C ALA A 31 -9.19 0.08 -24.88
N LEU A 32 -8.17 -0.60 -25.40
CA LEU A 32 -8.18 -1.15 -26.77
C LEU A 32 -9.26 -2.23 -26.91
N GLY A 33 -9.43 -3.10 -25.91
CA GLY A 33 -10.50 -4.09 -25.87
C GLY A 33 -11.89 -3.45 -25.98
N ILE A 34 -12.15 -2.39 -25.20
CA ILE A 34 -13.39 -1.60 -25.29
C ILE A 34 -13.49 -0.90 -26.64
N TYR A 35 -12.36 -0.52 -27.26
CA TYR A 35 -12.36 0.14 -28.56
C TYR A 35 -12.72 -0.80 -29.72
N PHE A 36 -12.21 -2.03 -29.70
CA PHE A 36 -12.47 -3.04 -30.73
C PHE A 36 -13.71 -3.91 -30.45
N LEU A 37 -14.35 -3.74 -29.28
CA LEU A 37 -15.57 -4.44 -28.95
C LEU A 37 -16.69 -4.04 -29.91
N ASP A 38 -17.27 -5.04 -30.59
CA ASP A 38 -18.47 -4.88 -31.40
C ASP A 38 -19.69 -4.72 -30.49
N ALA A 39 -19.90 -3.50 -30.03
CA ALA A 39 -20.97 -3.11 -29.13
C ALA A 39 -21.38 -1.66 -29.39
N ASP A 40 -22.62 -1.33 -29.03
CA ASP A 40 -23.13 0.03 -29.11
C ASP A 40 -22.29 1.02 -28.30
N ALA A 41 -22.24 2.27 -28.79
CA ALA A 41 -21.49 3.35 -28.15
C ALA A 41 -21.88 3.54 -26.67
N TRP A 42 -23.14 3.31 -26.32
CA TRP A 42 -23.63 3.39 -24.95
C TRP A 42 -22.99 2.33 -24.05
N VAL A 43 -22.91 1.08 -24.50
CA VAL A 43 -22.29 -0.03 -23.76
C VAL A 43 -20.80 0.24 -23.56
N ARG A 44 -20.12 0.70 -24.62
CA ARG A 44 -18.69 1.07 -24.55
C ARG A 44 -18.45 2.21 -23.56
N GLY A 45 -19.33 3.21 -23.54
CA GLY A 45 -19.29 4.31 -22.57
C GLY A 45 -19.50 3.84 -21.13
N PHE A 46 -20.48 2.96 -20.88
CA PHE A 46 -20.71 2.36 -19.56
C PHE A 46 -19.48 1.58 -19.07
N LEU A 47 -18.89 0.76 -19.93
CA LEU A 47 -17.67 0.01 -19.60
C LEU A 47 -16.49 0.95 -19.32
N ALA A 48 -16.31 1.99 -20.12
CA ALA A 48 -15.24 2.96 -19.92
C ALA A 48 -15.34 3.67 -18.55
N ILE A 49 -16.53 4.16 -18.21
CA ILE A 49 -16.78 4.79 -16.90
C ILE A 49 -16.61 3.79 -15.76
N GLY A 50 -17.12 2.55 -15.93
CA GLY A 50 -16.97 1.48 -14.95
C GLY A 50 -15.51 1.16 -14.66
N VAL A 51 -14.68 1.01 -15.69
CA VAL A 51 -13.23 0.78 -15.54
C VAL A 51 -12.55 1.96 -14.84
N LEU A 52 -12.83 3.21 -15.26
CA LEU A 52 -12.25 4.40 -14.64
C LEU A 52 -12.60 4.50 -13.15
N TYR A 53 -13.86 4.28 -12.79
CA TYR A 53 -14.31 4.35 -11.41
C TYR A 53 -13.73 3.21 -10.56
N LEU A 54 -13.67 2.00 -11.11
CA LEU A 54 -13.11 0.83 -10.43
C LEU A 54 -11.60 1.01 -10.16
N VAL A 55 -10.84 1.48 -11.15
CA VAL A 55 -9.41 1.80 -11.00
C VAL A 55 -9.20 2.87 -9.94
N THR A 56 -9.97 3.96 -10.00
CA THR A 56 -9.88 5.05 -9.02
C THR A 56 -10.18 4.56 -7.60
N SER A 57 -11.24 3.78 -7.44
CA SER A 57 -11.65 3.22 -6.15
C SER A 57 -10.62 2.22 -5.60
N CYS A 58 -10.02 1.40 -6.47
CA CYS A 58 -8.95 0.47 -6.11
C CYS A 58 -7.73 1.21 -5.54
N PHE A 59 -7.29 2.30 -6.19
CA PHE A 59 -6.18 3.11 -5.68
C PHE A 59 -6.50 3.79 -4.36
N THR A 60 -7.73 4.31 -4.19
CA THR A 60 -8.18 4.88 -2.93
C THR A 60 -8.16 3.83 -1.82
N LEU A 61 -8.71 2.65 -2.07
CA LEU A 61 -8.70 1.53 -1.13
C LEU A 61 -7.26 1.10 -0.77
N ALA A 62 -6.38 1.00 -1.76
CA ALA A 62 -4.97 0.67 -1.55
C ALA A 62 -4.26 1.70 -0.66
N LYS A 63 -4.55 3.00 -0.85
CA LYS A 63 -4.06 4.06 0.04
C LYS A 63 -4.58 3.86 1.46
N VAL A 64 -5.89 3.71 1.65
CA VAL A 64 -6.50 3.50 2.97
C VAL A 64 -5.86 2.31 3.70
N ILE A 65 -5.62 1.19 3.00
CA ILE A 65 -4.98 0.02 3.59
C ILE A 65 -3.52 0.32 4.00
N ARG A 66 -2.75 0.97 3.13
CA ARG A 66 -1.37 1.39 3.43
C ARG A 66 -1.32 2.33 4.63
N ASP A 67 -2.18 3.36 4.64
CA ASP A 67 -2.23 4.37 5.70
C ASP A 67 -2.56 3.70 7.06
N ARG A 68 -3.44 2.69 7.07
CA ARG A 68 -3.73 1.90 8.27
C ARG A 68 -2.55 1.05 8.74
N GLN A 69 -1.80 0.46 7.81
CA GLN A 69 -0.58 -0.31 8.15
C GLN A 69 0.50 0.60 8.73
N GLU A 70 0.71 1.78 8.14
CA GLU A 70 1.68 2.77 8.60
C GLU A 70 1.30 3.33 9.98
N ALA A 71 0.02 3.66 10.21
CA ALA A 71 -0.46 4.12 11.52
C ALA A 71 -0.20 3.09 12.63
N GLY A 72 -0.46 1.80 12.37
CA GLY A 72 -0.20 0.72 13.34
C GLY A 72 1.29 0.57 13.67
N GLN A 73 2.18 0.71 12.68
CA GLN A 73 3.63 0.66 12.89
C GLN A 73 4.15 1.85 13.71
N ILE A 74 3.58 3.05 13.55
CA ILE A 74 3.99 4.23 14.31
C ILE A 74 3.61 4.08 15.78
N VAL A 75 2.40 3.62 16.08
CA VAL A 75 1.93 3.41 17.46
C VAL A 75 2.85 2.43 18.20
N SER A 76 3.20 1.29 17.58
CA SER A 76 4.07 0.31 18.24
C SER A 76 5.47 0.85 18.56
N ARG A 77 6.03 1.74 17.71
CA ARG A 77 7.33 2.36 17.96
C ARG A 77 7.28 3.35 19.13
N VAL A 78 6.20 4.13 19.23
CA VAL A 78 6.00 5.06 20.34
C VAL A 78 5.83 4.30 21.64
N ASP A 79 5.07 3.21 21.64
CA ASP A 79 4.88 2.37 22.81
C ASP A 79 6.21 1.73 23.25
N GLN A 80 6.99 1.20 22.31
CA GLN A 80 8.34 0.67 22.60
C GLN A 80 9.26 1.73 23.22
N ALA A 81 9.34 2.93 22.63
CA ALA A 81 10.18 4.02 23.16
C ALA A 81 9.71 4.50 24.54
N ARG A 82 8.40 4.52 24.80
CA ARG A 82 7.84 4.83 26.13
C ARG A 82 8.17 3.73 27.15
N LEU A 83 8.04 2.47 26.76
CA LEU A 83 8.38 1.32 27.61
C LEU A 83 9.87 1.34 27.95
N GLU A 84 10.73 1.57 26.96
CA GLU A 84 12.18 1.69 27.13
C GLU A 84 12.54 2.84 28.06
N LYS A 85 11.88 4.00 27.95
CA LYS A 85 12.06 5.11 28.88
C LYS A 85 11.66 4.75 30.31
N ILE A 86 10.51 4.10 30.50
CA ILE A 86 10.05 3.66 31.83
C ILE A 86 11.02 2.64 32.44
N LEU A 87 11.52 1.68 31.65
CA LEU A 87 12.54 0.72 32.08
C LEU A 87 13.87 1.42 32.44
N ALA A 88 14.29 2.42 31.67
CA ALA A 88 15.51 3.15 31.95
C ALA A 88 15.40 4.03 33.21
N GLU A 89 14.22 4.57 33.48
CA GLU A 89 13.95 5.41 34.66
C GLU A 89 13.72 4.56 35.93
N HIS A 90 13.21 3.34 35.78
CA HIS A 90 13.18 2.30 36.81
C HIS A 90 14.25 1.25 36.52
N ASP A 91 15.53 1.57 36.78
CA ASP A 91 16.62 0.59 36.76
C ASP A 91 16.78 -0.04 38.17
N PRO A 92 16.19 -1.23 38.43
CA PRO A 92 16.29 -1.89 39.74
C PRO A 92 17.71 -2.41 40.06
N PHE A 93 18.67 -2.33 39.14
CA PHE A 93 20.03 -2.87 39.32
C PHE A 93 21.08 -1.81 39.70
N GLN A 94 20.74 -0.52 39.77
CA GLN A 94 21.65 0.53 40.23
C GLN A 94 21.92 0.54 41.75
N LYS A 95 21.27 -0.33 42.54
CA LYS A 95 21.44 -0.41 44.01
C LYS A 95 22.27 -1.61 44.50
N LEU A 96 23.27 -2.04 43.74
CA LEU A 96 24.30 -2.99 44.22
C LEU A 96 25.69 -2.38 44.07
#